data_AF-A0A1V5KHU6-F1
#
_entry.id   AF-A0A1V5KHU6-F1
#
_cell.length_a   1.000
_cell.length_b   1.000
_cell.length_c   1.000
_cell.angle_alpha   90.00
_cell.angle_beta   90.00
_cell.angle_gamma   90.00
#
_symmetry.space_group_name_H-M   'P 1'
#
loop_
_entity.id
_entity.type
_entity.pdbx_description
1 polymer ?
#
loop_
_entity_poly.entity_id
_entity_poly.type
_entity_poly.pdbx_seq_one_letter_code
_entity_poly.pdbx_strand_id
1 'polypeptide(L)'
;MLTIGTEEGKGGDRIQETHRLLKGIGDVINYSGLIEGFHLFDSQVDVVVCDGFVGNIVLKSCESLFHVIKDYLKIELTRTPLRKVGAALCKGAFRDMKSHFSPAEYGAAPLLGLRAPVFKAHGSSNRAAIAGAIKVALTVIQHDISDRILKDLEIAQNRIQQSSPLDPES
;
A
#
# COMPACT_ATOMS: atom_id res chain seq x y z
N MET A 1 2.65 0.18 10.71
CA MET A 1 1.90 1.46 10.71
C MET A 1 2.87 2.59 10.45
N LEU A 2 2.63 3.40 9.43
CA LEU A 2 3.55 4.47 9.03
C LEU A 2 3.52 5.64 10.02
N THR A 3 4.69 6.10 10.41
CA THR A 3 4.88 7.24 11.30
C THR A 3 6.24 7.90 11.04
N ILE A 4 6.56 8.93 11.81
CA ILE A 4 7.79 9.73 11.74
C ILE A 4 8.96 9.13 12.55
N GLY A 5 8.76 7.98 13.23
CA GLY A 5 9.77 7.32 14.04
C GLY A 5 9.28 5.97 14.56
N THR A 6 10.15 4.97 14.66
CA THR A 6 9.77 3.62 15.16
C THR A 6 9.65 3.51 16.69
N GLU A 7 10.10 4.51 17.44
CA GLU A 7 10.05 4.53 18.91
C GLU A 7 8.61 4.69 19.44
N GLU A 8 8.32 4.09 20.60
CA GLU A 8 7.04 4.31 21.29
C GLU A 8 6.86 5.80 21.63
N GLY A 9 5.64 6.34 21.42
CA GLY A 9 5.33 7.76 21.62
C GLY A 9 5.65 8.67 20.42
N LYS A 10 6.21 8.15 19.32
CA LYS A 10 6.38 8.92 18.08
C LYS A 10 5.11 8.94 17.23
N GLY A 11 4.81 10.12 16.69
CA GLY A 11 3.57 10.39 15.95
C GLY A 11 2.51 11.05 16.82
N GLY A 12 1.49 11.64 16.19
CA GLY A 12 0.41 12.31 16.92
C GLY A 12 -0.53 11.32 17.62
N ASP A 13 -1.45 11.84 18.43
CA ASP A 13 -2.37 11.07 19.27
C ASP A 13 -3.11 9.96 18.50
N ARG A 14 -3.51 10.23 17.26
CA ARG A 14 -4.17 9.24 16.39
C ARG A 14 -3.27 8.04 16.08
N ILE A 15 -1.99 8.27 15.86
CA ILE A 15 -1.00 7.21 15.58
C ILE A 15 -0.80 6.36 16.84
N GLN A 16 -0.64 7.02 17.99
CA GLN A 16 -0.41 6.35 19.27
C GLN A 16 -1.61 5.51 19.70
N GLU A 17 -2.83 6.06 19.56
CA GLU A 17 -4.05 5.33 19.91
C GLU A 17 -4.28 4.14 18.96
N THR A 18 -4.10 4.34 17.65
CA THR A 18 -4.19 3.23 16.69
C THR A 18 -3.13 2.17 16.97
N HIS A 19 -1.90 2.56 17.30
CA HIS A 19 -0.83 1.63 17.67
C HIS A 19 -1.22 0.76 18.88
N ARG A 20 -1.81 1.38 19.91
CA ARG A 20 -2.34 0.70 21.09
C ARG A 20 -3.47 -0.27 20.72
N LEU A 21 -4.44 0.17 19.93
CA LEU A 21 -5.58 -0.65 19.50
C LEU A 21 -5.12 -1.85 18.64
N LEU A 22 -4.20 -1.64 17.71
CA LEU A 22 -3.68 -2.70 16.84
C LEU A 22 -2.85 -3.74 17.62
N LYS A 23 -2.15 -3.34 18.68
CA LYS A 23 -1.53 -4.27 19.64
C LYS A 23 -2.60 -5.07 20.41
N GLY A 24 -3.71 -4.42 20.78
CA GLY A 24 -4.79 -5.02 21.58
C GLY A 24 -5.65 -6.05 20.84
N ILE A 25 -5.74 -6.00 19.50
CA ILE A 25 -6.51 -6.98 18.72
C ILE A 25 -5.79 -8.31 18.53
N GLY A 26 -4.56 -8.47 19.02
CA GLY A 26 -3.84 -9.74 19.04
C GLY A 26 -3.64 -10.35 17.67
N ASP A 27 -3.95 -11.65 17.53
CA ASP A 27 -3.73 -12.45 16.32
C ASP A 27 -4.74 -12.22 15.18
N VAL A 28 -5.69 -11.28 15.32
CA VAL A 28 -6.58 -10.90 14.20
C VAL A 28 -5.77 -10.39 13.01
N ILE A 29 -4.67 -9.68 13.29
CA ILE A 29 -3.69 -9.30 12.27
C ILE A 29 -2.27 -9.56 12.82
N ASN A 30 -1.33 -9.89 11.94
CA ASN A 30 0.09 -9.94 12.31
C ASN A 30 0.66 -8.52 12.37
N TYR A 31 0.43 -7.80 13.47
CA TYR A 31 0.85 -6.41 13.60
C TYR A 31 2.34 -6.27 13.90
N SER A 32 3.12 -5.83 12.92
CA SER A 32 4.58 -5.63 13.04
C SER A 32 5.01 -4.32 13.70
N GLY A 33 4.08 -3.47 14.16
CA GLY A 33 4.41 -2.23 14.86
C GLY A 33 4.52 -0.98 13.96
N LEU A 34 5.30 -0.01 14.44
CA LEU A 34 5.54 1.28 13.78
C LEU A 34 6.66 1.14 12.74
N ILE A 35 6.52 1.79 11.60
CA ILE A 35 7.54 1.87 10.56
C ILE A 35 7.71 3.31 10.09
N GLU A 36 8.85 3.58 9.45
CA GLU A 36 9.22 4.90 8.92
C GLU A 36 9.23 4.90 7.40
N GLY A 37 9.32 6.08 6.79
CA GLY A 37 9.28 6.25 5.34
C GLY A 37 10.36 5.47 4.58
N PHE A 38 11.55 5.29 5.16
CA PHE A 38 12.62 4.53 4.51
C PHE A 38 12.36 3.02 4.50
N HIS A 39 11.61 2.50 5.48
CA HIS A 39 11.20 1.09 5.55
C HIS A 39 10.12 0.72 4.51
N LEU A 40 9.50 1.71 3.84
CA LEU A 40 8.44 1.46 2.84
C LEU A 40 8.88 0.60 1.67
N PHE A 41 10.17 0.62 1.35
CA PHE A 41 10.75 -0.08 0.21
C PHE A 41 11.51 -1.35 0.63
N ASP A 42 11.53 -1.65 1.92
CA ASP A 42 12.12 -2.87 2.45
C ASP A 42 11.07 -3.98 2.47
N SER A 43 11.51 -5.24 2.32
CA SER A 43 10.63 -6.41 2.35
C SER A 43 10.26 -6.85 3.78
N GLN A 44 10.14 -5.92 4.72
CA GLN A 44 9.90 -6.22 6.14
C GLN A 44 8.41 -6.45 6.46
N VAL A 45 7.50 -5.82 5.71
CA VAL A 45 6.06 -5.90 5.94
C VAL A 45 5.29 -5.98 4.62
N ASP A 46 4.19 -6.72 4.62
CA ASP A 46 3.34 -6.87 3.42
C ASP A 46 2.33 -5.71 3.27
N VAL A 47 1.90 -5.12 4.40
CA VAL A 47 0.87 -4.08 4.43
C VAL A 47 1.29 -2.92 5.32
N VAL A 48 1.28 -1.72 4.72
CA VAL A 48 1.51 -0.47 5.43
C VAL A 48 0.21 0.32 5.56
N VAL A 49 -0.16 0.66 6.79
CA VAL A 49 -1.33 1.48 7.10
C VAL A 49 -0.89 2.90 7.44
N CYS A 50 -1.56 3.87 6.83
CA CYS A 50 -1.45 5.31 7.09
C CYS A 50 -2.82 5.97 6.88
N ASP A 51 -2.98 7.23 7.29
CA ASP A 51 -4.17 7.99 6.90
C ASP A 51 -4.14 8.36 5.41
N GLY A 52 -5.32 8.67 4.85
CA GLY A 52 -5.45 8.95 3.42
C GLY A 52 -4.71 10.19 2.93
N PHE A 53 -4.43 11.17 3.80
CA PHE A 53 -3.67 12.36 3.43
C PHE A 53 -2.19 12.02 3.28
N VAL A 54 -1.60 11.38 4.29
CA VAL A 54 -0.20 10.91 4.26
C VAL A 54 -0.01 9.91 3.11
N GLY A 55 -0.89 8.92 2.98
CA GLY A 55 -0.80 7.91 1.93
C GLY A 55 -0.84 8.51 0.52
N ASN A 56 -1.69 9.51 0.29
CA ASN A 56 -1.77 10.19 -1.00
C ASN A 56 -0.51 11.01 -1.31
N ILE A 57 0.06 11.69 -0.31
CA ILE A 57 1.35 12.40 -0.46
C ILE A 57 2.46 11.41 -0.79
N VAL A 58 2.57 10.31 -0.04
CA VAL A 58 3.59 9.27 -0.25
C VAL A 58 3.47 8.67 -1.64
N LEU A 59 2.27 8.23 -2.04
CA LEU A 59 2.02 7.61 -3.34
C LEU A 59 2.40 8.56 -4.49
N LYS A 60 1.90 9.79 -4.48
CA LYS A 60 2.21 10.77 -5.52
C LYS A 60 3.67 11.19 -5.55
N SER A 61 4.34 11.22 -4.39
CA SER A 61 5.77 11.50 -4.31
C SER A 61 6.58 10.37 -4.95
N CYS A 62 6.21 9.11 -4.69
CA CYS A 62 6.84 7.94 -5.31
C CYS A 62 6.64 7.93 -6.84
N GLU A 63 5.42 8.18 -7.29
CA GLU A 63 5.10 8.30 -8.72
C GLU A 63 5.94 9.40 -9.39
N SER A 64 5.98 10.59 -8.78
CA SER A 64 6.73 11.74 -9.31
C SER A 64 8.24 11.46 -9.35
N LEU A 65 8.79 10.86 -8.29
CA LEU A 65 10.20 10.49 -8.21
C LEU A 65 10.58 9.48 -9.30
N PHE A 66 9.74 8.47 -9.55
CA PHE A 66 9.95 7.50 -10.62
C PHE A 66 10.04 8.19 -11.99
N HIS A 67 9.13 9.13 -12.27
CA HIS A 67 9.17 9.91 -13.51
C HIS A 67 10.46 10.72 -13.65
N VAL A 68 10.87 11.41 -12.59
CA VAL A 68 12.12 12.19 -12.56
C VAL A 68 13.32 11.30 -12.84
N ILE A 69 13.50 10.20 -12.10
CA ILE A 69 14.63 9.27 -12.28
C ILE A 69 14.66 8.72 -13.71
N LYS A 70 13.52 8.29 -14.22
CA LYS A 70 13.40 7.75 -15.58
C LYS A 70 13.85 8.77 -16.64
N ASP A 71 13.42 10.03 -16.50
CA ASP A 71 13.75 11.07 -17.47
C ASP A 71 15.23 11.46 -17.39
N TYR A 72 15.79 11.58 -16.18
CA TYR A 72 17.22 11.80 -15.98
C TYR A 72 18.07 10.65 -16.57
N LEU A 73 17.70 9.39 -16.31
CA LEU A 73 18.39 8.23 -16.87
C LEU A 73 18.35 8.25 -18.40
N LYS A 74 17.18 8.55 -18.99
CA LYS A 74 17.03 8.65 -20.44
C LYS A 74 17.95 9.71 -21.03
N ILE A 75 18.04 10.89 -20.41
CA ILE A 75 18.95 11.95 -20.84
C ILE A 75 20.39 11.45 -20.79
N GLU A 76 20.85 10.94 -19.64
CA GLU A 76 22.26 10.58 -19.45
C GLU A 76 22.70 9.42 -20.34
N LEU A 77 21.84 8.42 -20.52
CA LEU A 77 22.09 7.25 -21.37
C LEU A 77 22.07 7.56 -22.87
N THR A 78 21.48 8.68 -23.29
CA THR A 78 21.40 9.06 -24.71
C THR A 78 22.40 10.15 -25.11
N ARG A 79 23.21 10.65 -24.17
CA ARG A 79 24.19 11.73 -24.41
C ARG A 79 25.28 11.40 -25.43
N THR A 80 25.70 10.15 -25.57
CA THR A 80 26.76 9.76 -26.52
C THR A 80 26.42 8.49 -27.29
N PRO A 81 26.98 8.28 -28.50
CA PRO A 81 26.74 7.05 -29.27
C PRO A 81 27.07 5.78 -28.50
N LEU A 82 28.17 5.76 -27.74
CA LEU A 82 28.57 4.62 -26.92
C LEU A 82 27.52 4.30 -25.83
N ARG A 83 27.01 5.32 -25.14
CA ARG A 83 25.97 5.13 -24.11
C ARG A 83 24.64 4.65 -24.70
N LYS A 84 24.29 5.09 -25.91
CA LYS A 84 23.11 4.59 -26.63
C LYS A 84 23.22 3.10 -26.92
N VAL A 85 24.40 2.61 -27.29
CA VAL A 85 24.65 1.17 -27.46
C VAL A 85 24.49 0.43 -26.13
N GLY A 86 25.09 0.95 -25.05
CA GLY A 86 24.91 0.37 -23.70
C GLY A 86 23.44 0.33 -23.26
N ALA A 87 22.67 1.40 -23.50
CA ALA A 87 21.25 1.45 -23.21
C ALA A 87 20.44 0.44 -24.04
N ALA A 88 20.84 0.19 -25.29
CA ALA A 88 20.20 -0.82 -26.14
C ALA A 88 20.44 -2.24 -25.62
N LEU A 89 21.64 -2.53 -25.11
CA LEU A 89 21.96 -3.81 -24.48
C LEU A 89 21.14 -4.02 -23.20
N CYS A 90 20.95 -2.98 -22.38
CA CYS A 90 20.16 -3.03 -21.15
C CYS A 90 18.64 -2.90 -21.37
N LYS A 91 18.17 -2.79 -22.62
CA LYS A 91 16.75 -2.53 -22.92
C LYS A 91 15.80 -3.57 -22.34
N GLY A 92 16.21 -4.85 -22.28
CA GLY A 92 15.45 -5.92 -21.64
C GLY A 92 15.24 -5.66 -20.14
N ALA A 93 16.32 -5.41 -19.41
CA ALA A 93 16.27 -5.09 -17.98
C ALA A 93 15.40 -3.86 -17.69
N PHE A 94 15.48 -2.80 -18.50
CA PHE A 94 14.61 -1.62 -18.33
C PHE A 94 13.13 -1.93 -18.57
N ARG A 95 12.82 -2.84 -19.49
CA ARG A 95 11.45 -3.29 -19.73
C ARG A 95 10.91 -4.05 -18.53
N ASP A 96 11.71 -4.96 -17.98
CA ASP A 96 11.31 -5.81 -16.87
C ASP A 96 11.19 -4.99 -15.57
N MET A 97 12.11 -4.04 -15.36
CA MET A 97 11.98 -3.04 -14.29
C MET A 97 10.67 -2.25 -14.43
N LYS A 98 10.32 -1.80 -15.63
CA LYS A 98 9.08 -1.06 -15.86
C LYS A 98 7.83 -1.89 -15.54
N SER A 99 7.82 -3.21 -15.78
CA SER A 99 6.68 -4.05 -15.39
C SER A 99 6.51 -4.12 -13.87
N HIS A 100 7.59 -4.22 -13.10
CA HIS A 100 7.51 -4.26 -11.63
C HIS A 100 6.92 -2.98 -11.02
N PHE A 101 7.16 -1.82 -11.66
CA PHE A 101 6.64 -0.53 -11.20
C PHE A 101 5.35 -0.09 -11.91
N SER A 102 4.77 -0.91 -12.79
CA SER A 102 3.54 -0.53 -13.49
C SER A 102 2.31 -0.94 -12.67
N PRO A 103 1.49 0.01 -12.20
CA PRO A 103 0.23 -0.31 -11.52
C PRO A 103 -0.81 -0.96 -12.45
N ALA A 104 -0.51 -1.03 -13.75
CA ALA A 104 -1.44 -1.46 -14.79
C ALA A 104 -1.86 -2.93 -14.67
N GLU A 105 -1.07 -3.77 -13.99
CA GLU A 105 -1.39 -5.20 -13.82
C GLU A 105 -2.58 -5.43 -12.86
N TYR A 106 -2.72 -4.59 -11.83
CA TYR A 106 -3.85 -4.65 -10.89
C TYR A 106 -5.04 -3.81 -11.38
N GLY A 107 -4.78 -2.76 -12.15
CA GLY A 107 -5.76 -2.07 -13.01
C GLY A 107 -6.85 -1.25 -12.31
N ALA A 108 -7.14 -1.54 -11.03
CA ALA A 108 -8.04 -0.77 -10.19
C ALA A 108 -7.67 -0.91 -8.71
N ALA A 109 -7.84 0.17 -7.95
CA ALA A 109 -7.69 0.16 -6.51
C ALA A 109 -9.01 -0.31 -5.85
N PRO A 110 -8.98 -1.27 -4.92
CA PRO A 110 -10.17 -1.64 -4.16
C PRO A 110 -10.60 -0.52 -3.21
N LEU A 111 -11.91 -0.24 -3.15
CA LEU A 111 -12.52 0.60 -2.12
C LEU A 111 -13.03 -0.31 -1.00
N LEU A 112 -12.20 -0.47 0.02
CA LEU A 112 -12.49 -1.29 1.20
C LEU A 112 -13.48 -0.59 2.15
N GLY A 113 -14.18 -1.36 2.97
CA GLY A 113 -15.14 -0.86 3.96
C GLY A 113 -16.57 -0.65 3.42
N LEU A 114 -16.83 -0.97 2.16
CA LEU A 114 -18.17 -0.97 1.57
C LEU A 114 -18.81 -2.36 1.71
N ARG A 115 -20.15 -2.41 1.64
CA ARG A 115 -20.93 -3.66 1.75
C ARG A 115 -20.72 -4.63 0.59
N ALA A 116 -20.17 -4.16 -0.52
CA ALA A 116 -19.85 -4.95 -1.70
C ALA A 116 -18.46 -4.57 -2.22
N PRO A 117 -17.74 -5.46 -2.92
CA PRO A 117 -16.48 -5.12 -3.57
C PRO A 117 -16.68 -4.03 -4.62
N VAL A 118 -16.06 -2.88 -4.41
CA VAL A 118 -16.04 -1.78 -5.38
C VAL A 118 -14.59 -1.49 -5.74
N PHE A 119 -14.34 -1.30 -7.03
CA PHE A 119 -13.00 -1.06 -7.56
C PHE A 119 -12.98 0.24 -8.36
N LYS A 120 -11.99 1.09 -8.09
CA LYS A 120 -11.77 2.33 -8.82
C LYS A 120 -10.65 2.14 -9.84
N ALA A 121 -11.02 2.01 -11.11
CA ALA A 121 -10.07 2.05 -12.21
C ALA A 121 -9.55 3.48 -12.43
N HIS A 122 -8.32 3.62 -12.89
CA HIS A 122 -7.75 4.93 -13.21
C HIS A 122 -8.30 5.46 -14.55
N GLY A 123 -8.43 6.78 -14.72
CA GLY A 123 -9.06 7.36 -15.92
C GLY A 123 -8.35 7.04 -17.23
N SER A 124 -7.03 6.79 -17.19
CA SER A 124 -6.24 6.37 -18.36
C SER A 124 -6.08 4.84 -18.48
N SER A 125 -6.94 4.05 -17.84
CA SER A 125 -6.89 2.58 -17.90
C SER A 125 -7.11 2.05 -19.31
N ASN A 126 -6.20 1.18 -19.76
CA ASN A 126 -6.32 0.48 -21.04
C ASN A 126 -7.03 -0.88 -20.89
N ARG A 127 -7.23 -1.60 -22.00
CA ARG A 127 -7.88 -2.92 -22.02
C ARG A 127 -7.26 -3.93 -21.04
N ALA A 128 -5.93 -3.93 -20.92
CA ALA A 128 -5.23 -4.85 -20.03
C ALA A 128 -5.49 -4.51 -18.55
N ALA A 129 -5.48 -3.23 -18.20
CA ALA A 129 -5.82 -2.77 -16.85
C ALA A 129 -7.26 -3.13 -16.46
N ILE A 130 -8.23 -2.93 -17.37
CA ILE A 130 -9.62 -3.34 -17.11
C ILE A 130 -9.73 -4.86 -16.94
N ALA A 131 -9.06 -5.65 -17.77
CA ALA A 131 -9.05 -7.11 -17.62
C ALA A 131 -8.40 -7.55 -16.28
N GLY A 132 -7.33 -6.88 -15.85
CA GLY A 132 -6.70 -7.10 -14.55
C GLY A 132 -7.65 -6.79 -13.39
N ALA A 133 -8.33 -5.65 -13.44
CA ALA A 133 -9.32 -5.27 -12.43
C ALA A 133 -10.46 -6.29 -12.31
N ILE A 134 -10.97 -6.81 -13.43
CA ILE A 134 -12.00 -7.86 -13.42
C ILE A 134 -11.48 -9.15 -12.78
N LYS A 135 -10.22 -9.55 -13.05
CA LYS A 135 -9.61 -10.72 -12.43
C LYS A 135 -9.47 -10.55 -10.92
N VAL A 136 -9.01 -9.38 -10.46
CA VAL A 136 -8.91 -9.08 -9.02
C VAL A 136 -10.29 -9.11 -8.36
N ALA A 137 -11.30 -8.51 -8.99
CA ALA A 137 -12.67 -8.54 -8.49
C ALA A 137 -13.21 -9.98 -8.38
N LEU A 138 -12.95 -10.83 -9.38
CA LEU A 138 -13.32 -12.23 -9.34
C LEU A 138 -12.62 -12.96 -8.17
N THR A 139 -11.32 -12.74 -7.97
CA THR A 139 -10.58 -13.32 -6.84
C THR A 139 -11.18 -12.91 -5.49
N VAL A 140 -11.53 -11.63 -5.33
CA VAL A 140 -12.12 -11.08 -4.11
C VAL A 140 -13.48 -11.73 -3.81
N ILE A 141 -14.30 -11.97 -4.85
CA ILE A 141 -15.58 -12.67 -4.71
C ILE A 141 -15.35 -14.15 -4.39
N GLN A 142 -14.46 -14.83 -5.11
CA GLN A 142 -14.19 -16.26 -4.92
C GLN A 142 -13.64 -16.62 -3.54
N HIS A 143 -12.97 -15.68 -2.87
CA HIS A 143 -12.39 -15.88 -1.54
C HIS A 143 -13.27 -15.33 -0.41
N ASP A 144 -14.47 -14.83 -0.72
CA ASP A 144 -15.41 -14.22 0.25
C ASP A 144 -14.72 -13.16 1.13
N ILE A 145 -13.85 -12.34 0.54
CA ILE A 145 -13.01 -11.39 1.29
C ILE A 145 -13.85 -10.42 2.11
N SER A 146 -14.99 -9.97 1.59
CA SER A 146 -15.91 -9.08 2.32
C SER A 146 -16.43 -9.72 3.62
N ASP A 147 -16.81 -10.99 3.57
CA ASP A 147 -17.33 -11.71 4.74
C ASP A 147 -16.23 -12.00 5.76
N ARG A 148 -15.01 -12.30 5.28
CA ARG A 148 -13.83 -12.44 6.15
C ARG A 148 -13.51 -11.15 6.88
N ILE A 149 -13.47 -10.03 6.17
CA ILE A 149 -13.24 -8.70 6.76
C ILE A 149 -14.30 -8.40 7.84
N LEU A 150 -15.58 -8.71 7.58
CA LEU A 150 -16.64 -8.49 8.57
C LEU A 150 -16.45 -9.34 9.84
N LYS A 151 -16.11 -10.62 9.68
CA LYS A 151 -15.82 -11.52 10.82
C LYS A 151 -14.62 -11.05 11.63
N ASP A 152 -13.52 -10.69 10.95
CA ASP A 152 -12.31 -10.21 11.62
C ASP A 152 -12.56 -8.88 12.35
N LEU A 153 -13.38 -8.00 11.76
CA LEU A 153 -13.78 -6.74 12.38
C LEU A 153 -14.60 -6.96 13.65
N GLU A 154 -15.55 -7.91 13.65
CA GLU A 154 -16.34 -8.26 14.82
C GLU A 154 -15.45 -8.78 15.97
N ILE A 155 -14.49 -9.67 15.65
CA ILE A 155 -13.53 -10.18 16.63
C ILE A 155 -12.66 -9.03 17.18
N ALA A 156 -12.16 -8.17 16.31
CA ALA A 156 -11.35 -7.01 16.70
C ALA A 156 -12.13 -6.04 17.61
N GLN A 157 -13.38 -5.73 17.27
CA GLN A 157 -14.24 -4.85 18.07
C GLN A 157 -14.49 -5.41 19.46
N ASN A 158 -14.81 -6.71 19.56
CA ASN A 158 -15.02 -7.38 20.85
C ASN A 158 -13.76 -7.32 21.73
N ARG A 159 -12.57 -7.54 21.14
CA ARG A 159 -11.29 -7.45 21.87
C ARG A 159 -10.98 -6.02 22.31
N ILE A 160 -11.22 -5.04 21.45
CA ILE A 160 -11.04 -3.62 21.80
C ILE A 160 -11.94 -3.23 22.97
N GLN A 161 -13.23 -3.62 22.94
CA GLN A 161 -14.17 -3.33 24.02
C GLN A 161 -13.80 -4.00 25.34
N GLN A 162 -13.29 -5.24 25.31
CA GLN A 162 -12.80 -5.94 26.51
C GLN A 162 -11.49 -5.36 27.06
N SER A 163 -10.65 -4.78 26.19
CA SER A 163 -9.37 -4.15 26.57
C SER A 163 -9.51 -2.69 27.01
N SER A 164 -10.65 -2.06 26.71
CA SER A 164 -11.03 -0.79 27.30
C SER A 164 -11.51 -1.10 28.70
N PRO A 165 -10.90 -0.56 29.77
CA PRO A 165 -11.51 -0.64 31.09
C PRO A 165 -12.93 -0.10 30.95
N LEU A 166 -13.91 -0.81 31.50
CA LEU A 166 -15.04 -0.14 32.12
C LEU A 166 -14.43 0.98 32.94
N ASP A 167 -14.68 2.26 32.62
CA ASP A 167 -14.67 3.27 33.67
C ASP A 167 -15.74 2.78 34.66
N PRO A 168 -15.38 2.28 35.85
CA PRO A 168 -16.37 2.19 36.91
C PRO A 168 -16.55 3.63 37.39
N GLU A 169 -17.77 4.11 37.45
CA GLU A 169 -18.08 5.40 38.07
C GLU A 169 -17.28 5.63 39.37
N SER A 170 -16.51 6.72 39.42
CA SER A 170 -16.21 7.50 40.63
C SER A 170 -15.69 8.88 40.28
#